data_AF-A0A5R9NX34-F1
#
_entry.id   AF-A0A5R9NX34-F1
#
_cell.length_a   1.000
_cell.length_b   1.000
_cell.length_c   1.000
_cell.angle_alpha   90.00
_cell.angle_beta   90.00
_cell.angle_gamma   90.00
#
_symmetry.space_group_name_H-M   'P 1'
#
loop_
_entity.id
_entity.type
_entity.pdbx_description
1 polymer ?
#
loop_
_entity_poly.entity_id
_entity_poly.type
_entity_poly.pdbx_seq_one_letter_code
_entity_poly.pdbx_strand_id
1 'polypeptide(L)'
;MSGLLTWHGGHKWEGAPEIRASKKGQYECGPGIYSTTNLNTASRYSKGGGRIVQFTIDPDITWLEDVKIPFDDAMTFVKNSNHIGKRRILIDWREDKLPSIATQLEALRAAAHRM
;
A
#
# COMPACT_ATOMS: atom_id res chain seq x y z
N MET A 1 8.72 -25.90 1.41
CA MET A 1 7.44 -25.59 2.08
C MET A 1 6.38 -25.37 1.00
N SER A 2 5.11 -25.72 1.23
CA SER A 2 4.04 -25.42 0.27
C SER A 2 3.69 -23.94 0.33
N GLY A 3 3.63 -23.27 -0.82
CA GLY A 3 3.28 -21.84 -0.90
C GLY A 3 1.88 -21.51 -0.38
N LEU A 4 1.61 -20.21 -0.18
CA LEU A 4 0.31 -19.72 0.26
C LEU A 4 -0.69 -19.78 -0.90
N LEU A 5 -1.80 -20.50 -0.70
CA LEU A 5 -2.87 -20.62 -1.68
C LEU A 5 -3.88 -19.48 -1.55
N THR A 6 -4.16 -18.81 -2.66
CA THR A 6 -5.20 -17.78 -2.74
C THR A 6 -6.01 -17.92 -4.02
N TRP A 7 -7.19 -17.29 -4.05
CA TRP A 7 -8.09 -17.32 -5.20
C TRP A 7 -8.48 -15.90 -5.62
N HIS A 8 -8.50 -15.67 -6.93
CA HIS A 8 -9.06 -14.47 -7.55
C HIS A 8 -10.32 -14.85 -8.31
N GLY A 9 -11.42 -14.14 -8.07
CA GLY A 9 -12.64 -14.26 -8.88
C GLY A 9 -12.80 -13.03 -9.75
N GLY A 10 -12.99 -13.23 -11.05
CA GLY A 10 -13.16 -12.13 -12.00
C GLY A 10 -13.53 -12.59 -13.39
N HIS A 11 -13.59 -11.66 -14.34
CA HIS A 11 -13.67 -12.03 -15.76
C HIS A 11 -12.31 -12.47 -16.28
N LYS A 12 -12.31 -13.16 -17.41
CA LYS A 12 -11.08 -13.58 -18.07
C LYS A 12 -10.15 -12.39 -18.32
N TRP A 13 -8.86 -12.57 -18.07
CA TRP A 13 -7.81 -11.62 -18.41
C TRP A 13 -7.38 -11.79 -19.88
N GLU A 14 -8.35 -11.84 -20.78
CA GLU A 14 -8.10 -11.87 -22.22
C GLU A 14 -8.04 -10.42 -22.73
N GLY A 15 -7.06 -10.11 -23.57
CA GLY A 15 -6.88 -8.79 -24.17
C GLY A 15 -5.78 -7.95 -23.53
N ALA A 16 -5.68 -6.69 -23.98
CA ALA A 16 -4.70 -5.75 -23.48
C ALA A 16 -5.07 -5.28 -22.06
N PRO A 17 -4.09 -5.02 -21.18
CA PRO A 17 -4.35 -4.43 -19.87
C PRO A 17 -5.03 -3.08 -20.04
N GLU A 18 -6.13 -2.86 -19.31
CA GLU A 18 -6.87 -1.61 -19.30
C GLU A 18 -6.91 -1.00 -17.89
N ILE A 19 -6.81 0.33 -17.81
CA ILE A 19 -7.03 1.04 -16.56
C ILE A 19 -8.53 1.22 -16.39
N ARG A 20 -9.12 0.50 -15.42
CA ARG A 20 -10.51 0.71 -15.01
C ARG A 20 -10.56 1.75 -13.89
N ALA A 21 -11.32 2.82 -14.11
CA ALA A 21 -11.56 3.80 -13.07
C ALA A 21 -12.40 3.19 -11.94
N SER A 22 -12.09 3.58 -10.70
CA SER A 22 -12.86 3.16 -9.53
C SER A 22 -14.29 3.71 -9.60
N LYS A 23 -15.28 2.90 -9.21
CA LYS A 23 -16.68 3.36 -9.10
C LYS A 23 -17.01 3.70 -7.65
N LYS A 24 -17.87 4.70 -7.45
CA LYS A 24 -18.37 5.08 -6.13
C LYS A 24 -18.94 3.87 -5.39
N GLY A 25 -18.40 3.57 -4.20
CA GLY A 25 -18.81 2.43 -3.37
C GLY A 25 -18.01 1.14 -3.59
N GLN A 26 -17.05 1.11 -4.52
CA GLN A 26 -16.08 0.02 -4.63
C GLN A 26 -14.91 0.26 -3.67
N TYR A 27 -14.52 -0.79 -2.94
CA TYR A 27 -13.35 -0.77 -2.08
C TYR A 27 -12.16 -1.29 -2.88
N GLU A 28 -11.34 -0.38 -3.39
CA GLU A 28 -10.08 -0.67 -4.05
C GLU A 28 -8.97 0.03 -3.26
N CYS A 29 -8.01 -0.74 -2.75
CA CYS A 29 -6.85 -0.24 -2.02
C CYS A 29 -5.70 0.23 -2.94
N GLY A 30 -5.94 0.31 -4.24
CA GLY A 30 -4.93 0.63 -5.26
C GLY A 30 -4.90 -0.37 -6.42
N PRO A 31 -3.98 -0.16 -7.39
CA PRO A 31 -3.80 -1.10 -8.49
C PRO A 31 -3.16 -2.40 -7.99
N GLY A 32 -3.68 -3.54 -8.45
CA GLY A 32 -3.10 -4.85 -8.12
C GLY A 32 -4.06 -6.01 -8.38
N ILE A 33 -3.54 -7.23 -8.23
CA ILE A 33 -4.35 -8.45 -8.25
C ILE A 33 -4.87 -8.71 -6.84
N TYR A 34 -6.18 -8.58 -6.67
CA TYR A 34 -6.84 -8.87 -5.40
C TYR A 34 -7.18 -10.35 -5.32
N SER A 35 -6.66 -11.03 -4.30
CA SER A 35 -6.97 -12.42 -4.03
C SER A 35 -7.46 -12.60 -2.60
N THR A 36 -8.09 -13.73 -2.33
CA THR A 36 -8.62 -14.09 -1.02
C THR A 36 -8.29 -15.54 -0.71
N THR A 37 -8.10 -15.87 0.55
CA THR A 37 -7.93 -17.26 1.03
C THR A 37 -9.28 -17.99 1.17
N ASN A 38 -10.39 -17.35 0.84
CA ASN A 38 -11.72 -17.94 0.90
C ASN A 38 -12.31 -18.13 -0.51
N LEU A 39 -12.40 -19.40 -0.94
CA LEU A 39 -12.94 -19.74 -2.26
C LEU A 39 -14.38 -19.24 -2.49
N ASN A 40 -15.23 -19.22 -1.46
CA ASN A 40 -16.60 -18.73 -1.58
C ASN A 40 -16.63 -17.22 -1.83
N THR A 41 -15.70 -16.47 -1.21
CA THR A 41 -15.52 -15.05 -1.47
C THR A 41 -15.08 -14.82 -2.92
N ALA A 42 -14.11 -15.58 -3.42
CA ALA A 42 -13.69 -15.50 -4.82
C ALA A 42 -14.84 -15.83 -5.79
N SER A 43 -15.63 -16.88 -5.50
CA SER A 43 -16.79 -17.25 -6.30
C SER A 43 -17.80 -16.11 -6.47
N ARG A 44 -18.06 -15.33 -5.41
CA ARG A 44 -18.96 -14.16 -5.46
C ARG A 44 -18.48 -13.06 -6.42
N TYR A 45 -17.18 -12.99 -6.71
CA TYR A 45 -16.62 -12.03 -7.67
C TYR A 45 -16.62 -12.56 -9.12
N SER A 46 -16.82 -13.86 -9.32
CA SER A 46 -16.81 -14.53 -10.65
C SER A 46 -18.19 -14.59 -11.35
N LYS A 47 -19.04 -13.57 -11.17
CA LYS A 47 -20.41 -13.54 -11.74
C LYS A 47 -20.43 -13.38 -13.27
N GLY A 48 -21.55 -13.71 -13.90
CA GLY A 48 -21.79 -13.39 -15.32
C GLY A 48 -20.84 -14.07 -16.31
N GLY A 49 -20.46 -15.33 -16.05
CA GLY A 49 -19.48 -16.06 -16.87
C GLY A 49 -18.02 -15.80 -16.48
N GLY A 50 -17.79 -15.23 -15.29
CA GLY A 50 -16.46 -15.11 -14.70
C GLY A 50 -15.81 -16.47 -14.39
N ARG A 51 -14.52 -16.41 -14.04
CA ARG A 51 -13.69 -17.56 -13.67
C ARG A 51 -13.05 -17.32 -12.31
N ILE A 52 -12.72 -18.41 -11.64
CA ILE A 52 -11.88 -18.40 -10.44
C ILE A 52 -10.50 -18.89 -10.85
N VAL A 53 -9.47 -18.13 -10.51
CA VAL A 53 -8.07 -18.46 -10.72
C VAL A 53 -7.44 -18.72 -9.35
N GLN A 54 -6.75 -19.84 -9.21
CA GLN A 54 -5.97 -20.15 -8.01
C GLN A 54 -4.53 -19.68 -8.21
N PHE A 55 -4.01 -18.95 -7.23
CA PHE A 55 -2.61 -18.57 -7.13
C PHE A 55 -1.94 -19.41 -6.05
N THR A 56 -0.67 -19.70 -6.30
CA THR A 56 0.25 -20.19 -5.27
C THR A 56 1.33 -19.13 -5.12
N ILE A 57 1.36 -18.47 -3.97
CA ILE A 57 2.38 -17.49 -3.63
C ILE A 57 3.58 -18.25 -3.09
N ASP A 58 4.74 -17.97 -3.67
CA ASP A 58 6.00 -18.57 -3.26
C ASP A 58 6.29 -18.24 -1.78
N PRO A 59 6.69 -19.22 -0.94
CA PRO A 59 7.06 -18.95 0.44
C PRO A 59 8.24 -17.98 0.57
N ASP A 60 9.10 -17.87 -0.45
CA ASP A 60 10.26 -16.99 -0.49
C ASP A 60 9.93 -15.60 -1.08
N ILE A 61 8.65 -15.18 -1.00
CA ILE A 61 8.22 -13.84 -1.42
C ILE A 61 8.79 -12.74 -0.50
N THR A 62 9.13 -11.60 -1.10
CA THR A 62 9.43 -10.39 -0.33
C THR A 62 8.14 -9.68 0.06
N TRP A 63 7.87 -9.62 1.36
CA TRP A 63 6.73 -8.88 1.91
C TRP A 63 6.97 -7.37 1.86
N LEU A 64 5.90 -6.60 1.64
CA LEU A 64 5.99 -5.15 1.50
C LEU A 64 6.51 -4.47 2.78
N GLU A 65 6.12 -4.99 3.95
CA GLU A 65 6.55 -4.54 5.27
C GLU A 65 8.07 -4.70 5.50
N ASP A 66 8.67 -5.68 4.84
CA ASP A 66 10.11 -5.98 4.91
C ASP A 66 10.92 -5.13 3.94
N VAL A 67 10.29 -4.61 2.88
CA VAL A 67 10.94 -3.71 1.92
C VAL A 67 11.18 -2.35 2.58
N LYS A 68 12.43 -1.90 2.56
CA LYS A 68 12.81 -0.53 2.91
C LYS A 68 13.26 0.21 1.66
N ILE A 69 12.79 1.44 1.52
CA ILE A 69 13.21 2.37 0.47
C ILE A 69 13.91 3.57 1.11
N PRO A 70 14.93 4.15 0.46
CA PRO A 70 15.54 5.39 0.94
C PRO A 70 14.51 6.50 1.05
N PHE A 71 14.58 7.27 2.14
CA PHE A 71 13.64 8.36 2.41
C PHE A 71 13.63 9.40 1.28
N ASP A 72 14.80 9.74 0.75
CA ASP A 72 14.91 10.75 -0.30
C ASP A 72 14.28 10.29 -1.63
N ASP A 73 14.35 8.99 -1.93
CA ASP A 73 13.70 8.40 -3.10
C ASP A 73 12.18 8.44 -2.92
N ALA A 74 11.69 8.04 -1.74
CA ALA A 74 10.27 8.10 -1.40
C ALA A 74 9.73 9.55 -1.48
N MET A 75 10.50 10.51 -0.96
CA MET A 75 10.18 11.93 -1.00
C MET A 75 10.14 12.47 -2.43
N THR A 76 11.12 12.08 -3.25
CA THR A 76 11.20 12.46 -4.67
C THR A 76 9.99 11.93 -5.43
N PHE A 77 9.63 10.67 -5.22
CA PHE A 77 8.42 10.06 -5.80
C PHE A 77 7.14 10.84 -5.44
N VAL A 78 6.92 11.13 -4.14
CA VAL A 78 5.72 11.84 -3.68
C VAL A 78 5.66 13.26 -4.25
N LYS A 79 6.79 13.99 -4.27
CA LYS A 79 6.86 15.34 -4.84
C LYS A 79 6.54 15.37 -6.33
N ASN A 80 6.94 14.33 -7.08
CA ASN A 80 6.78 14.27 -8.53
C ASN A 80 5.46 13.59 -8.99
N SER A 81 4.72 12.93 -8.09
CA SER A 81 3.45 12.28 -8.45
C SER A 81 2.33 13.30 -8.72
N ASN A 82 1.51 13.11 -9.75
CA ASN A 82 0.40 14.04 -10.06
C ASN A 82 -0.94 13.64 -9.45
N HIS A 83 -1.07 12.41 -8.95
CA HIS A 83 -2.35 11.81 -8.57
C HIS A 83 -2.46 11.44 -7.09
N ILE A 84 -1.49 11.87 -6.28
CA ILE A 84 -1.42 11.58 -4.86
C ILE A 84 -1.67 12.88 -4.07
N GLY A 85 -2.44 12.79 -2.98
CA GLY A 85 -2.66 13.88 -2.03
C GLY A 85 -1.41 14.23 -1.22
N LYS A 86 -0.43 14.88 -1.86
CA LYS A 86 0.92 15.16 -1.32
C LYS A 86 0.90 15.79 0.06
N ARG A 87 0.01 16.77 0.27
CA ARG A 87 -0.06 17.53 1.53
C ARG A 87 -0.22 16.64 2.75
N ARG A 88 -1.08 15.62 2.69
CA ARG A 88 -1.31 14.70 3.82
C ARG A 88 -0.05 13.91 4.14
N ILE A 89 0.56 13.30 3.14
CA ILE A 89 1.77 12.46 3.29
C ILE A 89 2.95 13.29 3.83
N LEU A 90 3.13 14.51 3.30
CA LEU A 90 4.24 15.37 3.70
C LEU A 90 4.09 15.95 5.12
N ILE A 91 2.86 16.09 5.62
CA ILE A 91 2.60 16.52 7.00
C ILE A 91 2.97 15.39 7.96
N ASP A 92 2.44 14.19 7.74
CA ASP A 92 2.71 13.01 8.58
C ASP A 92 4.23 12.78 8.72
N TRP A 93 4.98 12.85 7.60
CA TRP A 93 6.44 12.62 7.62
C TRP A 93 7.26 13.76 8.24
N ARG A 94 6.70 14.98 8.35
CA ARG A 94 7.36 16.09 9.06
C ARG A 94 7.22 15.92 10.57
N GLU A 95 6.08 15.43 11.04
CA GLU A 95 5.84 15.20 12.47
C GLU A 95 6.71 14.04 13.01
N ASP A 96 6.95 13.00 12.22
CA ASP A 96 7.88 11.91 12.56
C ASP A 96 9.36 12.36 12.66
N LYS A 97 9.74 13.46 12.00
CA LYS A 97 11.10 14.03 12.09
C LYS A 97 11.26 15.04 13.22
N LEU A 98 10.18 15.44 13.88
CA LEU A 98 10.31 16.26 15.07
C LEU A 98 10.86 15.39 16.19
N PRO A 99 11.89 15.84 16.94
CA PRO A 99 12.28 15.18 18.16
C PRO A 99 11.03 15.02 19.03
N SER A 100 10.96 13.99 19.87
CA SER A 100 9.85 13.87 20.81
C SER A 100 9.67 15.21 21.57
N ILE A 101 8.44 15.53 21.96
CA ILE A 101 8.16 16.76 22.74
C ILE A 101 9.10 16.85 23.97
N ALA A 102 9.42 15.71 24.58
CA ALA A 102 10.40 15.62 25.66
C ALA A 102 11.81 16.10 25.22
N THR A 103 12.31 15.61 24.09
CA THR A 103 13.60 16.01 23.51
C THR A 103 13.62 17.49 23.12
N GLN A 104 12.51 18.03 22.62
CA GLN A 104 12.38 19.45 22.31
C GLN A 104 12.41 20.33 23.57
N LEU A 105 11.71 19.92 24.64
CA LEU A 105 11.70 20.62 25.93
C LEU A 105 13.06 20.58 26.62
N GLU A 106 13.79 19.47 26.53
CA GLU A 106 15.17 19.38 27.03
C GLU A 106 16.12 20.32 26.28
N ALA A 107 16.04 20.36 24.95
CA ALA A 107 16.84 21.30 24.16
C ALA A 107 16.53 22.76 24.51
N LEU A 108 15.26 23.10 24.75
CA LEU A 108 14.84 24.44 25.14
C LEU A 108 15.36 24.82 26.54
N ARG A 109 15.29 23.89 27.50
CA ARG A 109 15.83 24.08 28.86
C ARG A 109 17.35 24.22 28.84
N ALA A 110 18.04 23.43 28.02
CA ALA A 110 19.49 23.49 27.87
C ALA A 110 19.95 24.81 27.21
N ALA A 111 19.17 25.35 26.27
CA ALA A 111 19.45 26.65 25.65
C ALA A 111 19.20 27.81 26.63
N ALA A 112 18.14 27.74 27.45
CA ALA A 112 17.83 28.75 28.46
C ALA A 112 18.88 28.83 29.58
N HIS A 113 19.58 27.73 29.89
CA HIS A 113 20.67 27.70 30.87
C HIS A 113 22.03 28.22 30.34
N ARG A 114 22.14 28.47 29.03
CA ARG A 114 23.36 29.03 28.39
C ARG A 114 23.25 30.55 28.13
N MET A 115 22.15 31.17 28.54
CA MET A 115 21.93 32.62 28.56
C MET A 115 22.05 33.13 30.00
#